data_AF-G7KRF4-F1
#
_entry.id   AF-G7KRF4-F1
#
_cell.length_a   1.000
_cell.length_b   1.000
_cell.length_c   1.000
_cell.angle_alpha   90.00
_cell.angle_beta   90.00
_cell.angle_gamma   90.00
#
_symmetry.space_group_name_H-M   'P 1'
#
loop_
_entity.id
_entity.type
_entity.pdbx_description
1 polymer ?
#
loop_
_entity_poly.entity_id
_entity_poly.type
_entity_poly.pdbx_seq_one_letter_code
_entity_poly.pdbx_strand_id
1 'polypeptide(L)'
;MPTDGRDEHHTNSRRTRRRLETHNEFQRRGNTQAPETIIGPAPGRRNVLPRSVVADFPLNDARLLREFSARHAGFLLSEQTHPPDIRRGAYEYFANFLNLLRSHSTLDLMTTLKSHVAEGLDVINMYGFRGEWLDDLVLRLNPSYLDIAEEELRNLTDQEATYTDSKLVGELEEEYAILTYKLRELRRKISDEKLAMDYVSNRKKQVMEEIASFNAPFNI
;
A
#
# COMPACT_ATOMS: atom_id res chain seq x y z
N MET A 1 -44.91 10.65 37.07
CA MET A 1 -46.16 10.37 36.34
C MET A 1 -45.86 10.50 34.86
N PRO A 2 -46.31 9.55 34.03
CA PRO A 2 -45.50 8.62 33.21
C PRO A 2 -45.71 8.87 31.69
N THR A 3 -45.13 8.20 30.70
CA THR A 3 -44.94 6.76 30.35
C THR A 3 -43.82 6.68 29.28
N ASP A 4 -42.86 5.76 29.31
CA ASP A 4 -42.91 4.31 29.02
C ASP A 4 -43.48 3.94 27.63
N GLY A 5 -42.76 3.09 26.91
CA GLY A 5 -43.05 2.69 25.53
C GLY A 5 -41.94 1.82 24.93
N ARG A 6 -41.76 0.62 25.49
CA ARG A 6 -41.13 -0.52 24.81
C ARG A 6 -41.88 -0.87 23.53
N ASP A 7 -41.18 -1.45 22.55
CA ASP A 7 -41.66 -2.68 21.91
C ASP A 7 -40.49 -3.44 21.26
N GLU A 8 -40.24 -4.62 21.82
CA GLU A 8 -39.51 -5.72 21.20
C GLU A 8 -40.45 -6.45 20.22
N HIS A 9 -39.95 -6.87 19.06
CA HIS A 9 -40.48 -8.05 18.39
C HIS A 9 -39.38 -8.85 17.67
N HIS A 10 -39.05 -10.00 18.25
CA HIS A 10 -38.50 -11.16 17.57
C HIS A 10 -39.53 -11.78 16.62
N THR A 11 -39.12 -12.35 15.48
CA THR A 11 -39.16 -13.81 15.20
C THR A 11 -38.82 -14.21 13.75
N ASN A 12 -37.88 -15.15 13.65
CA ASN A 12 -37.71 -16.30 12.73
C ASN A 12 -38.57 -16.48 11.44
N SER A 13 -37.89 -16.81 10.35
CA SER A 13 -38.14 -17.99 9.48
C SER A 13 -36.95 -18.19 8.53
N ARG A 14 -36.02 -19.15 8.69
CA ARG A 14 -36.05 -20.61 8.45
C ARG A 14 -36.59 -21.06 7.06
N ARG A 15 -35.67 -21.72 6.32
CA ARG A 15 -35.84 -22.73 5.25
C ARG A 15 -36.13 -22.12 3.85
N THR A 16 -35.31 -22.40 2.83
CA THR A 16 -35.20 -23.72 2.19
C THR A 16 -33.81 -24.03 1.59
N ARG A 17 -33.25 -25.17 2.02
CA ARG A 17 -32.27 -26.00 1.30
C ARG A 17 -33.03 -27.09 0.53
N ARG A 18 -32.39 -27.61 -0.54
CA ARG A 18 -32.77 -28.74 -1.45
C ARG A 18 -33.56 -28.26 -2.68
N ARG A 19 -33.21 -28.61 -3.93
CA ARG A 19 -32.75 -29.92 -4.43
C ARG A 19 -31.73 -29.79 -5.57
N LEU A 20 -30.75 -30.71 -5.55
CA LEU A 20 -30.15 -31.31 -6.74
C LEU A 20 -31.21 -32.14 -7.45
N GLU A 21 -31.34 -32.01 -8.76
CA GLU A 21 -31.80 -33.10 -9.63
C GLU A 21 -31.07 -33.01 -10.97
N THR A 22 -30.23 -34.01 -11.18
CA THR A 22 -29.56 -34.42 -12.42
C THR A 22 -30.58 -34.83 -13.48
N HIS A 23 -30.38 -34.48 -14.75
CA HIS A 23 -30.69 -35.39 -15.86
C HIS A 23 -29.75 -35.17 -17.05
N ASN A 24 -29.04 -36.26 -17.38
CA ASN A 24 -28.27 -36.45 -18.59
C ASN A 24 -29.23 -36.63 -19.76
N GLU A 25 -28.98 -35.95 -20.88
CA GLU A 25 -29.36 -36.48 -22.18
C GLU A 25 -28.13 -36.54 -23.10
N PHE A 26 -27.80 -37.78 -23.44
CA PHE A 26 -26.88 -38.17 -24.48
C PHE A 26 -27.36 -37.65 -25.84
N GLN A 27 -26.49 -37.00 -26.60
CA GLN A 27 -26.43 -37.26 -28.03
C GLN A 27 -25.00 -37.14 -28.56
N ARG A 28 -24.43 -38.33 -28.83
CA ARG A 28 -23.23 -38.57 -29.62
C ARG A 28 -23.44 -38.06 -31.05
N ARG A 29 -22.41 -37.43 -31.64
CA ARG A 29 -21.85 -37.76 -32.97
C ARG A 29 -20.66 -36.85 -33.28
N GLY A 30 -19.57 -37.44 -33.77
CA GLY A 30 -18.54 -36.72 -34.53
C GLY A 30 -17.10 -36.93 -34.05
N ASN A 31 -16.59 -38.16 -34.13
CA ASN A 31 -15.14 -38.42 -34.15
C ASN A 31 -14.54 -37.84 -35.43
N THR A 32 -13.55 -36.96 -35.30
CA THR A 32 -12.49 -36.79 -36.30
C THR A 32 -11.18 -36.51 -35.58
N GLN A 33 -10.26 -37.48 -35.64
CA GLN A 33 -8.87 -37.35 -35.21
C GLN A 33 -8.10 -36.43 -36.17
N ALA A 34 -7.38 -35.45 -35.62
CA ALA A 34 -6.23 -34.80 -36.24
C ALA A 34 -5.30 -34.28 -35.11
N PRO A 35 -3.98 -34.22 -35.34
CA PRO A 35 -2.98 -34.64 -34.37
C PRO A 35 -2.66 -33.61 -33.28
N GLU A 36 -2.35 -34.13 -32.10
CA GLU A 36 -1.82 -33.39 -30.95
C GLU A 36 -0.56 -32.62 -31.34
N THR A 37 -0.73 -31.32 -31.58
CA THR A 37 0.41 -30.40 -31.62
C THR A 37 0.67 -29.97 -30.19
N ILE A 38 1.79 -30.42 -29.64
CA ILE A 38 2.33 -29.98 -28.34
C ILE A 38 2.62 -28.48 -28.46
N ILE A 39 1.66 -27.65 -28.05
CA ILE A 39 1.88 -26.22 -27.86
C ILE A 39 2.50 -26.09 -26.46
N GLY A 40 3.83 -26.07 -26.41
CA GLY A 40 4.54 -25.57 -25.23
C GLY A 40 4.04 -24.16 -24.89
N PRO A 41 4.14 -23.71 -23.62
CA PRO A 41 3.64 -22.40 -23.23
C PRO A 41 4.29 -21.34 -24.12
N ALA A 42 3.46 -20.54 -24.81
CA ALA A 42 3.92 -19.49 -25.70
C ALA A 42 4.93 -18.60 -24.95
N PRO A 43 6.07 -18.26 -25.57
CA PRO A 43 7.08 -17.43 -24.93
C PRO A 43 6.41 -16.11 -24.51
N GLY A 44 6.55 -15.77 -23.23
CA GLY A 44 5.93 -14.60 -22.61
C GLY A 44 6.12 -13.38 -23.49
N ARG A 45 5.06 -13.01 -24.22
CA ARG A 45 5.00 -11.75 -24.93
C ARG A 45 5.02 -10.70 -23.84
N ARG A 46 6.16 -10.03 -23.67
CA ARG A 46 6.13 -8.69 -23.09
C ARG A 46 5.13 -7.93 -23.95
N ASN A 47 4.02 -7.51 -23.34
CA ASN A 47 2.99 -6.69 -23.95
C ASN A 47 3.62 -5.34 -24.30
N VAL A 48 4.35 -5.31 -25.40
CA VAL A 48 4.93 -4.11 -26.01
C VAL A 48 4.13 -3.86 -27.28
N LEU A 49 3.85 -2.59 -27.57
CA LEU A 49 3.18 -2.18 -28.81
C LEU A 49 3.81 -2.91 -30.02
N PRO A 50 2.98 -3.48 -30.93
CA PRO A 50 3.48 -4.14 -32.12
C PRO A 50 4.37 -3.19 -32.93
N ARG A 51 5.51 -3.69 -33.42
CA ARG A 51 6.50 -2.90 -34.16
C ARG A 51 5.92 -2.21 -35.40
N SER A 52 4.85 -2.76 -35.97
CA SER A 52 4.06 -2.20 -37.07
C SER A 52 3.27 -0.96 -36.67
N VAL A 53 2.73 -0.91 -35.46
CA VAL A 53 2.00 0.27 -34.95
C VAL A 53 2.98 1.42 -34.70
N VAL A 54 4.24 1.14 -34.36
CA VAL A 54 5.22 2.18 -33.99
C VAL A 54 5.91 2.82 -35.21
N ALA A 55 5.88 2.18 -36.37
CA ALA A 55 6.58 2.64 -37.58
C ALA A 55 5.88 3.80 -38.30
N ASP A 56 4.56 3.95 -38.10
CA ASP A 56 3.73 4.90 -38.84
C ASP A 56 3.42 6.21 -38.08
N PHE A 57 4.00 6.39 -36.89
CA PHE A 57 3.75 7.52 -36.01
C PHE A 57 4.92 8.52 -36.06
N PRO A 58 4.66 9.81 -35.79
CA PRO A 58 5.72 10.77 -35.52
C PRO A 58 6.66 10.23 -34.43
N LEU A 59 7.97 10.42 -34.61
CA LEU A 59 9.01 9.83 -33.75
C LEU A 59 8.78 10.07 -32.25
N ASN A 60 8.28 11.27 -31.89
CA ASN A 60 8.01 11.65 -30.52
C ASN A 60 6.82 10.88 -29.91
N ASP A 61 5.74 10.71 -30.65
CA ASP A 61 4.54 9.99 -30.21
C ASP A 61 4.82 8.48 -30.15
N ALA A 62 5.53 7.96 -31.14
CA ALA A 62 6.03 6.58 -31.16
C ALA A 62 6.90 6.25 -29.94
N ARG A 63 7.76 7.20 -29.51
CA ARG A 63 8.58 7.06 -28.30
C ARG A 63 7.73 7.14 -27.04
N LEU A 64 6.84 8.12 -26.95
CA LEU A 64 5.96 8.34 -25.81
C LEU A 64 5.10 7.10 -25.51
N LEU A 65 4.44 6.57 -26.54
CA LEU A 65 3.61 5.38 -26.44
C LEU A 65 4.42 4.14 -26.05
N ARG A 66 5.65 4.02 -26.56
CA ARG A 66 6.56 2.91 -26.22
C ARG A 66 7.03 2.96 -24.77
N GLU A 67 7.43 4.13 -24.29
CA GLU A 67 7.83 4.34 -22.89
C GLU A 67 6.66 4.09 -21.95
N PHE A 68 5.47 4.56 -22.33
CA PHE A 68 4.24 4.37 -21.57
C PHE A 68 3.84 2.88 -21.48
N SER A 69 3.75 2.19 -22.62
CA SER A 69 3.38 0.77 -22.68
C SER A 69 4.38 -0.16 -21.96
N ALA A 70 5.67 0.21 -21.91
CA ALA A 70 6.66 -0.52 -21.13
C ALA A 70 6.39 -0.50 -19.62
N ARG A 71 5.71 0.55 -19.11
CA ARG A 71 5.35 0.71 -17.70
C ARG A 71 3.93 0.24 -17.39
N HIS A 72 3.05 0.28 -18.39
CA HIS A 72 1.61 -0.01 -18.24
C HIS A 72 1.18 -1.10 -19.22
N ALA A 73 1.62 -2.34 -18.97
CA ALA A 73 1.38 -3.50 -19.83
C ALA A 73 -0.10 -3.89 -20.00
N GLY A 74 -0.97 -3.47 -19.07
CA GLY A 74 -2.42 -3.68 -19.13
C GLY A 74 -3.16 -2.72 -20.07
N PHE A 75 -2.47 -1.73 -20.63
CA PHE A 75 -3.08 -0.64 -21.41
C PHE A 75 -3.14 -0.91 -22.92
N LEU A 76 -2.70 -2.08 -23.40
CA LEU A 76 -2.72 -2.38 -24.83
C LEU A 76 -4.12 -2.77 -25.31
N LEU A 77 -4.57 -2.18 -26.43
CA LEU A 77 -5.78 -2.59 -27.12
C LEU A 77 -5.60 -4.00 -27.69
N SER A 78 -6.62 -4.84 -27.53
CA SER A 78 -6.59 -6.20 -28.05
C SER A 78 -6.50 -6.21 -29.58
N GLU A 79 -5.58 -7.02 -30.12
CA GLU A 79 -5.43 -7.19 -31.57
C GLU A 79 -6.61 -7.92 -32.21
N GLN A 80 -7.41 -8.61 -31.40
CA GLN A 80 -8.53 -9.45 -31.85
C GLN A 80 -9.84 -8.65 -31.95
N THR A 81 -9.96 -7.53 -31.22
CA THR A 81 -11.20 -6.75 -31.15
C THR A 81 -11.21 -5.55 -32.08
N HIS A 82 -10.04 -5.00 -32.43
CA HIS A 82 -9.95 -3.76 -33.20
C HIS A 82 -9.14 -3.94 -34.50
N PRO A 83 -9.72 -3.58 -35.66
CA PRO A 83 -8.98 -3.48 -36.92
C PRO A 83 -7.74 -2.59 -36.80
N PRO A 84 -6.69 -2.82 -37.61
CA PRO A 84 -5.44 -2.06 -37.56
C PRO A 84 -5.63 -0.53 -37.65
N ASP A 85 -6.51 -0.06 -38.53
CA ASP A 85 -6.77 1.37 -38.74
C ASP A 85 -7.43 2.03 -37.51
N ILE A 86 -8.34 1.31 -36.85
CA ILE A 86 -8.99 1.78 -35.61
C ILE A 86 -7.97 1.83 -34.47
N ARG A 87 -7.11 0.81 -34.35
CA ARG A 87 -6.04 0.83 -33.33
C ARG A 87 -5.07 1.98 -33.55
N ARG A 88 -4.72 2.26 -34.81
CA ARG A 88 -3.87 3.40 -35.15
C ARG A 88 -4.49 4.71 -34.68
N GLY A 89 -5.73 5.00 -35.08
CA GLY A 89 -6.44 6.21 -34.64
C GLY A 89 -6.52 6.30 -33.11
N ALA A 90 -6.85 5.20 -32.43
CA ALA A 90 -6.92 5.15 -30.97
C ALA A 90 -5.59 5.53 -30.29
N TYR A 91 -4.46 5.01 -30.80
CA TYR A 91 -3.14 5.35 -30.27
C TYR A 91 -2.69 6.78 -30.62
N GLU A 92 -3.12 7.33 -31.77
CA GLU A 92 -2.88 8.74 -32.12
C GLU A 92 -3.61 9.67 -31.14
N TYR A 93 -4.89 9.41 -30.88
CA TYR A 93 -5.67 10.14 -29.87
C TYR A 93 -5.04 10.02 -28.47
N PHE A 94 -4.61 8.81 -28.10
CA PHE A 94 -3.98 8.61 -26.79
C PHE A 94 -2.65 9.33 -26.64
N ALA A 95 -1.80 9.36 -27.69
CA ALA A 95 -0.56 10.13 -27.67
C ALA A 95 -0.82 11.63 -27.49
N ASN A 96 -1.82 12.17 -28.19
CA ASN A 96 -2.24 13.57 -28.04
C ASN A 96 -2.74 13.86 -26.62
N PHE A 97 -3.54 12.96 -26.04
CA PHE A 97 -3.99 13.09 -24.66
C PHE A 97 -2.84 13.03 -23.66
N LEU A 98 -1.89 12.12 -23.83
CA LEU A 98 -0.68 12.08 -22.98
C LEU A 98 0.14 13.37 -23.09
N ASN A 99 0.26 13.94 -24.28
CA ASN A 99 0.92 15.23 -24.46
C ASN A 99 0.16 16.35 -23.73
N LEU A 100 -1.18 16.38 -23.83
CA LEU A 100 -2.01 17.33 -23.08
C LEU A 100 -1.75 17.23 -21.57
N LEU A 101 -1.73 16.01 -21.02
CA LEU A 101 -1.44 15.76 -19.61
C LEU A 101 -0.02 16.19 -19.21
N ARG A 102 0.97 15.98 -20.08
CA ARG A 102 2.38 16.35 -19.82
C ARG A 102 2.65 17.85 -19.93
N SER A 103 1.86 18.56 -20.72
CA SER A 103 2.07 19.97 -21.01
C SER A 103 1.39 20.92 -20.02
N HIS A 104 0.56 20.42 -19.11
CA HIS A 104 -0.23 21.24 -18.19
C HIS A 104 -0.10 20.77 -16.75
N SER A 105 -0.29 21.69 -15.81
CA SER A 105 -0.36 21.32 -14.39
C SER A 105 -1.66 20.56 -14.10
N THR A 106 -1.65 19.71 -13.06
CA THR A 106 -2.86 19.00 -12.62
C THR A 106 -3.99 19.97 -12.27
N LEU A 107 -3.67 21.13 -11.70
CA LEU A 107 -4.64 22.18 -11.38
C LEU A 107 -5.28 22.76 -12.66
N ASP A 108 -4.49 23.05 -13.69
CA ASP A 108 -5.01 23.55 -14.98
C ASP A 108 -5.90 22.51 -15.67
N LEU A 109 -5.52 21.23 -15.59
CA LEU A 109 -6.30 20.11 -16.13
C LEU A 109 -7.65 19.94 -15.41
N MET A 110 -7.70 20.18 -14.10
CA MET A 110 -8.92 20.08 -13.29
C MET A 110 -9.84 21.31 -13.40
N THR A 111 -9.30 22.45 -13.83
CA THR A 111 -10.01 23.74 -13.86
C THR A 111 -10.23 24.22 -15.29
N THR A 112 -9.23 24.86 -15.88
CA THR A 112 -9.28 25.53 -17.19
C THR A 112 -9.51 24.55 -18.35
N LEU A 113 -8.90 23.36 -18.28
CA LEU A 113 -8.92 22.35 -19.35
C LEU A 113 -9.84 21.17 -19.05
N LYS A 114 -10.69 21.29 -18.02
CA LYS A 114 -11.57 20.20 -17.57
C LYS A 114 -12.40 19.58 -18.69
N SER A 115 -12.94 20.39 -19.59
CA SER A 115 -13.72 19.91 -20.74
C SER A 115 -12.90 19.08 -21.72
N HIS A 116 -11.69 19.52 -22.05
CA HIS A 116 -10.77 18.81 -22.95
C HIS A 116 -10.28 17.50 -22.34
N VAL A 117 -10.07 17.49 -21.02
CA VAL A 117 -9.73 16.28 -20.27
C VAL A 117 -10.89 15.28 -20.29
N ALA A 118 -12.11 15.75 -20.02
CA ALA A 118 -13.31 14.91 -20.04
C ALA A 118 -13.57 14.31 -21.42
N GLU A 119 -13.45 15.12 -22.49
CA GLU A 119 -13.56 14.65 -23.87
C GLU A 119 -12.47 13.63 -24.22
N GLY A 120 -11.22 13.89 -23.83
CA GLY A 120 -10.12 12.95 -24.03
C GLY A 120 -10.34 11.61 -23.31
N LEU A 121 -10.81 11.64 -22.07
CA LEU A 121 -11.14 10.43 -21.30
C LEU A 121 -12.32 9.66 -21.91
N ASP A 122 -13.34 10.35 -22.41
CA ASP A 122 -14.48 9.73 -23.08
C ASP A 122 -14.04 9.01 -24.37
N VAL A 123 -13.24 9.68 -25.21
CA VAL A 123 -12.69 9.09 -26.44
C VAL A 123 -11.79 7.88 -26.12
N ILE A 124 -10.96 7.96 -25.09
CA ILE A 124 -10.12 6.85 -24.62
C ILE A 124 -10.98 5.65 -24.18
N ASN A 125 -12.06 5.91 -23.43
CA ASN A 125 -13.00 4.88 -23.01
C ASN A 125 -13.77 4.27 -24.20
N MET A 126 -14.17 5.08 -25.18
CA MET A 126 -14.83 4.61 -26.41
C MET A 126 -13.96 3.65 -27.21
N TYR A 127 -12.65 3.91 -27.29
CA TYR A 127 -11.71 2.99 -27.93
C TYR A 127 -11.41 1.73 -27.11
N GLY A 128 -11.92 1.64 -25.88
CA GLY A 128 -11.81 0.46 -25.03
C GLY A 128 -10.52 0.37 -24.22
N PHE A 129 -9.77 1.46 -24.10
CA PHE A 129 -8.64 1.52 -23.18
C PHE A 129 -9.13 1.38 -21.73
N ARG A 130 -8.47 0.50 -20.97
CA ARG A 130 -8.77 0.25 -19.56
C ARG A 130 -7.48 -0.04 -18.80
N GLY A 131 -7.53 0.11 -17.49
CA GLY A 131 -6.45 -0.29 -16.58
C GLY A 131 -6.31 0.66 -15.39
N GLU A 132 -5.65 0.16 -14.34
CA GLU A 132 -5.49 0.86 -13.06
C GLU A 132 -4.92 2.27 -13.21
N TRP A 133 -4.00 2.49 -14.16
CA TRP A 133 -3.45 3.81 -14.42
C TRP A 133 -4.52 4.83 -14.86
N LEU A 134 -5.48 4.42 -15.69
CA LEU A 134 -6.55 5.29 -16.15
C LEU A 134 -7.52 5.59 -15.00
N ASP A 135 -7.83 4.58 -14.17
CA ASP A 135 -8.67 4.74 -12.99
C ASP A 135 -8.04 5.72 -11.99
N ASP A 136 -6.75 5.57 -11.70
CA ASP A 136 -5.98 6.49 -10.86
C ASP A 136 -5.95 7.91 -11.41
N LEU A 137 -5.81 8.06 -12.74
CA LEU A 137 -5.83 9.35 -13.40
C LEU A 137 -7.19 10.04 -13.23
N VAL A 138 -8.30 9.31 -13.41
CA VAL A 138 -9.65 9.84 -13.23
C VAL A 138 -9.86 10.29 -11.78
N LEU A 139 -9.39 9.52 -10.80
CA LEU A 139 -9.45 9.89 -9.39
C LEU A 139 -8.67 11.17 -9.10
N ARG A 140 -7.44 11.28 -9.62
CA ARG A 140 -6.59 12.47 -9.42
C ARG A 140 -7.15 13.73 -10.08
N LEU A 141 -7.82 13.58 -11.22
CA LEU A 141 -8.44 14.69 -11.95
C LEU A 141 -9.84 15.02 -11.45
N ASN A 142 -10.32 14.34 -10.41
CA ASN A 142 -11.59 14.64 -9.78
C ASN A 142 -11.45 15.87 -8.88
N PRO A 143 -12.19 16.97 -9.10
CA PRO A 143 -12.10 18.17 -8.27
C PRO A 143 -12.32 17.91 -6.77
N SER A 144 -13.16 16.94 -6.42
CA SER A 144 -13.38 16.55 -5.01
C SER A 144 -12.14 15.96 -4.33
N TYR A 145 -11.16 15.45 -5.08
CA TYR A 145 -9.90 14.96 -4.52
C TYR A 145 -9.06 16.10 -3.94
N LEU A 146 -9.09 17.28 -4.55
CA LEU A 146 -8.38 18.46 -4.04
C LEU A 146 -8.97 18.90 -2.69
N ASP A 147 -10.31 18.97 -2.63
CA ASP A 147 -11.03 19.35 -1.40
C ASP A 147 -10.74 18.38 -0.25
N ILE A 148 -10.72 17.07 -0.54
CA ILE A 148 -10.39 16.03 0.46
C ILE A 148 -8.94 16.17 0.94
N ALA A 149 -7.99 16.38 0.02
CA ALA A 149 -6.58 16.51 0.36
C ALA A 149 -6.30 17.79 1.17
N GLU A 150 -6.97 18.89 0.85
CA GLU A 150 -6.88 20.15 1.62
C GLU A 150 -7.50 20.02 3.01
N GLU A 151 -8.62 19.31 3.14
CA GLU A 151 -9.24 19.02 4.43
C GLU A 151 -8.34 18.12 5.30
N GLU A 152 -7.73 17.09 4.71
CA GLU A 152 -6.76 16.23 5.39
C GLU A 152 -5.55 17.04 5.87
N LEU A 153 -5.00 17.90 5.01
CA LEU A 153 -3.87 18.76 5.37
C LEU A 153 -4.23 19.70 6.52
N ARG A 154 -5.43 20.31 6.49
CA ARG A 154 -5.90 21.17 7.58
C ARG A 154 -6.05 20.39 8.88
N ASN A 155 -6.67 19.21 8.84
CA ASN A 155 -6.84 18.35 10.01
C ASN A 155 -5.49 17.95 10.62
N LEU A 156 -4.49 17.61 9.79
CA LEU A 156 -3.14 17.29 10.24
C LEU A 156 -2.46 18.51 10.86
N THR A 157 -2.63 19.69 10.26
CA THR A 157 -2.08 20.95 10.78
C THR A 157 -2.70 21.29 12.15
N ASP A 158 -4.01 21.13 12.29
CA ASP A 158 -4.73 21.38 13.55
C ASP A 158 -4.30 20.37 14.64
N GLN A 159 -4.08 19.10 14.26
CA GLN A 159 -3.53 18.10 15.17
C GLN A 159 -2.10 18.43 15.59
N GLU A 160 -1.22 18.82 14.66
CA GLU A 160 0.15 19.24 14.94
C GLU A 160 0.17 20.45 15.90
N ALA A 161 -0.66 21.46 15.64
CA ALA A 161 -0.82 22.60 16.52
C ALA A 161 -1.30 22.17 17.92
N THR A 162 -2.26 21.25 18.00
CA THR A 162 -2.73 20.70 19.28
C THR A 162 -1.61 20.01 20.06
N TYR A 163 -0.76 19.21 19.41
CA TYR A 163 0.37 18.56 20.07
C TYR A 163 1.47 19.55 20.47
N THR A 164 1.69 20.59 19.68
CA THR A 164 2.73 21.59 19.92
C THR A 164 2.33 22.58 21.03
N ASP A 165 1.05 23.00 21.06
CA ASP A 165 0.49 23.86 22.11
C ASP A 165 0.19 23.08 23.39
N SER A 166 0.01 21.76 23.29
CA SER A 166 -0.12 20.89 24.45
C SER A 166 1.20 20.82 25.19
N LYS A 167 1.25 21.51 26.34
CA LYS A 167 2.33 21.42 27.34
C LYS A 167 2.65 19.98 27.74
N LEU A 168 1.77 19.01 27.44
CA LEU A 168 1.94 17.60 27.73
C LEU A 168 3.28 17.04 27.23
N VAL A 169 3.73 17.41 26.02
CA VAL A 169 5.03 16.92 25.52
C VAL A 169 6.16 17.42 26.42
N GLY A 170 6.17 18.71 26.76
CA GLY A 170 7.16 19.30 27.67
C GLY A 170 7.09 18.73 29.08
N GLU A 171 5.88 18.50 29.61
CA GLU A 171 5.68 17.88 30.93
C GLU A 171 6.17 16.42 30.96
N LEU A 172 5.92 15.65 29.91
CA LEU A 172 6.42 14.28 29.76
C LEU A 172 7.95 14.24 29.60
N GLU A 173 8.53 15.19 28.87
CA GLU A 173 10.00 15.31 28.75
C GLU A 173 10.65 15.67 30.08
N GLU A 174 10.04 16.58 30.86
CA GLU A 174 10.50 16.92 32.20
C GLU A 174 10.38 15.72 33.16
N GLU A 175 9.25 15.02 33.15
CA GLU A 175 9.06 13.80 33.94
C GLU A 175 10.09 12.73 33.58
N TYR A 176 10.36 12.54 32.29
CA TYR A 176 11.39 11.64 31.79
C TYR A 176 12.79 12.02 32.29
N ALA A 177 13.14 13.31 32.29
CA ALA A 177 14.42 13.79 32.79
C ALA A 177 14.59 13.51 34.30
N ILE A 178 13.53 13.76 35.09
CA ILE A 178 13.51 13.48 36.53
C ILE A 178 13.67 11.98 36.79
N LEU A 179 12.92 11.14 36.06
CA LEU A 179 12.97 9.69 36.24
C LEU A 179 14.34 9.13 35.87
N THR A 180 14.94 9.64 34.80
CA THR A 180 16.29 9.29 34.36
C THR A 180 17.34 9.67 35.42
N TYR A 181 17.21 10.84 36.03
CA TYR A 181 18.09 11.25 37.13
C TYR A 181 18.00 10.29 38.32
N LYS A 182 16.76 10.00 38.78
CA LYS A 182 16.52 9.06 39.88
C LYS A 182 17.09 7.67 39.59
N LEU A 183 16.95 7.18 38.36
CA LEU A 183 17.51 5.89 37.96
C LEU A 183 19.04 5.86 38.07
N ARG A 184 19.72 6.94 37.64
CA ARG A 184 21.19 7.04 37.78
C ARG A 184 21.61 7.06 39.23
N GLU A 185 20.89 7.79 40.08
CA GLU A 185 21.18 7.88 41.51
C GLU A 185 21.04 6.51 42.19
N LEU A 186 19.94 5.79 41.92
CA LEU A 186 19.72 4.44 42.45
C LEU A 186 20.80 3.47 41.97
N ARG A 187 21.21 3.56 40.70
CA ARG A 187 22.29 2.73 40.16
C ARG A 187 23.63 2.98 40.88
N ARG A 188 23.92 4.23 41.24
CA ARG A 188 25.11 4.57 42.03
C ARG A 188 25.02 3.94 43.44
N LYS A 189 23.89 4.13 44.14
CA LYS A 189 23.68 3.56 45.49
C LYS A 189 23.89 2.04 45.52
N ILE A 190 23.29 1.33 44.55
CA ILE A 190 23.46 -0.13 44.40
C ILE A 190 24.93 -0.49 44.16
N SER A 191 25.65 0.30 43.36
CA SER A 191 27.08 0.07 43.11
C SER A 191 27.91 0.24 44.38
N ASP A 192 27.65 1.28 45.15
CA ASP A 192 28.37 1.58 46.40
C ASP A 192 28.11 0.49 47.45
N GLU A 193 26.86 0.06 47.60
CA GLU A 193 26.47 -1.04 48.49
C GLU A 193 27.11 -2.37 48.09
N LYS A 194 27.23 -2.66 46.79
CA LYS A 194 27.96 -3.85 46.30
C LYS A 194 29.44 -3.81 46.66
N LEU A 195 30.10 -2.67 46.46
CA LEU A 195 31.51 -2.50 46.85
C LEU A 195 31.72 -2.68 48.35
N ALA A 196 30.81 -2.15 49.17
CA ALA A 196 30.85 -2.34 50.61
C ALA A 196 30.66 -3.82 51.01
N MET A 197 29.72 -4.52 50.36
CA MET A 197 29.50 -5.94 50.57
C MET A 197 30.71 -6.79 50.18
N ASP A 198 31.34 -6.49 49.05
CA ASP A 198 32.56 -7.18 48.59
C ASP A 198 33.71 -6.96 49.58
N TYR A 199 33.86 -5.74 50.10
CA TYR A 199 34.85 -5.44 51.15
C TYR A 199 34.61 -6.27 52.41
N VAL A 200 33.37 -6.32 52.91
CA VAL A 200 33.01 -7.11 54.10
C VAL A 200 33.26 -8.60 53.87
N SER A 201 32.88 -9.11 52.71
CA SER A 201 33.08 -10.52 52.34
C SER A 201 34.57 -10.88 52.30
N ASN A 202 35.40 -10.03 51.66
CA ASN A 202 36.84 -10.22 51.59
C ASN A 202 37.50 -10.13 52.97
N ARG A 203 37.11 -9.16 53.80
CA ARG A 203 37.64 -9.02 55.15
C ARG A 203 37.27 -10.23 56.01
N LYS A 204 36.05 -10.73 55.91
CA LYS A 204 35.61 -11.95 56.58
C LYS A 204 36.46 -13.15 56.16
N LYS A 205 36.72 -13.30 54.85
CA LYS A 205 37.58 -14.38 54.33
C LYS A 205 39.00 -14.30 54.91
N GLN A 206 39.61 -13.12 54.91
CA GLN A 206 40.94 -12.91 55.48
C GLN A 206 40.99 -13.27 56.97
N VAL A 207 40.00 -12.83 57.76
CA VAL A 207 39.94 -13.16 59.20
C VAL A 207 39.78 -14.67 59.41
N MET A 208 38.99 -15.36 58.58
CA MET A 208 38.86 -16.82 58.66
C MET A 208 40.18 -17.54 58.32
N GLU A 209 40.93 -17.06 57.34
CA GLU A 209 42.26 -17.60 56.99
C GLU A 209 43.29 -17.35 58.11
N GLU A 210 43.28 -16.15 58.72
CA GLU A 210 44.12 -15.84 59.89
C GLU A 210 43.80 -16.79 61.05
N ILE A 211 42.52 -16.96 61.41
CA ILE A 211 42.09 -17.91 62.45
C ILE A 211 42.51 -19.35 62.12
N ALA A 212 42.35 -19.78 60.86
CA ALA A 212 42.77 -21.11 60.44
C ALA A 212 44.28 -21.33 60.59
N SER A 213 45.10 -20.30 60.29
CA SER A 213 46.55 -20.39 60.44
C SER A 213 47.00 -20.45 61.91
N PHE A 214 46.31 -19.76 62.82
CA PHE A 214 46.57 -19.89 64.28
C PHE A 214 46.20 -21.27 64.85
N ASN A 215 45.22 -21.95 64.25
CA ASN A 215 44.81 -23.29 64.67
C ASN A 215 45.66 -24.40 64.05
N ALA A 216 46.59 -24.09 63.16
CA ALA A 216 47.50 -25.07 62.59
C ALA A 216 48.50 -25.55 63.66
N PRO A 217 48.78 -26.86 63.77
CA PRO A 217 49.78 -27.37 64.70
C PRO A 217 51.16 -26.81 64.35
N PHE A 218 51.97 -26.52 65.37
CA PHE A 218 53.36 -26.11 65.18
C PHE A 218 54.12 -27.24 64.46
N ASN A 219 54.70 -26.93 63.29
CA ASN A 219 55.71 -27.80 62.69
C ASN A 219 56.97 -27.69 63.55
N ILE A 220 57.12 -28.64 64.47
CA ILE A 220 58.34 -28.90 65.25
C ILE A 220 59.07 -30.05 64.56
#